data_AF-A0A7X7F004-F1
#
_entry.id   AF-A0A7X7F004-F1
#
_cell.length_a   1.000
_cell.length_b   1.000
_cell.length_c   1.000
_cell.angle_alpha   90.00
_cell.angle_beta   90.00
_cell.angle_gamma   90.00
#
_symmetry.space_group_name_H-M   'P 1'
#
loop_
_entity.id
_entity.type
_entity.pdbx_description
1 polymer ?
#
loop_
_entity_poly.entity_id
_entity_poly.type
_entity_poly.pdbx_seq_one_letter_code
_entity_poly.pdbx_strand_id
1 'polypeptide(L)'
;MWFEGNSDILLQFIQARGIADEQARTVLGIALLAQKNEEPLLSLIDSMESVSATFDTPLLLDVMKTASAVQIARVLWHPVGLHLSVVQFERLYHLALDASPDDSTLYQLVGAAVDFLRFHPGAFLLPSHLVSRLLESPHTDSRIVGMKALAHSQVSPEYYVECILRCLRSSNESDKDIGLHQLGELIDRDHGKLLEMLDSDRIQQLYRAIGALMNDADETRRSTAATYRNMLARKGCGQNADGC
;
A
#
# COMPACT_ATOMS: atom_id res chain seq x y z
N MET A 1 -25.76 -21.35 17.54
CA MET A 1 -24.99 -22.59 17.79
C MET A 1 -24.71 -23.28 16.45
N TRP A 2 -23.87 -22.66 15.60
CA TRP A 2 -23.50 -23.11 14.25
C TRP A 2 -21.96 -23.18 14.08
N PHE A 3 -21.22 -23.18 15.21
CA PHE A 3 -19.83 -22.73 15.26
C PHE A 3 -18.76 -23.83 15.35
N GLU A 4 -19.11 -25.11 15.55
CA GLU A 4 -18.11 -26.17 15.81
C GLU A 4 -17.98 -27.23 14.71
N GLY A 5 -18.88 -27.27 13.72
CA GLY A 5 -18.86 -28.34 12.69
C GLY A 5 -18.21 -27.98 11.36
N ASN A 6 -18.05 -26.68 11.04
CA ASN A 6 -17.68 -26.26 9.68
C ASN A 6 -16.17 -26.19 9.45
N SER A 7 -15.35 -25.97 10.48
CA SER A 7 -13.88 -26.03 10.36
C SER A 7 -13.42 -27.43 10.01
N ASP A 8 -14.03 -28.45 10.62
CA ASP A 8 -13.71 -29.86 10.39
C ASP A 8 -14.14 -30.31 9.00
N ILE A 9 -15.27 -29.85 8.49
CA ILE A 9 -15.72 -30.11 7.12
C ILE A 9 -14.78 -29.47 6.11
N LEU A 10 -14.32 -28.23 6.37
CA LEU A 10 -13.37 -27.55 5.49
C LEU A 10 -11.99 -28.23 5.52
N LEU A 11 -11.50 -28.60 6.71
CA LEU A 11 -10.27 -29.38 6.88
C LEU A 11 -10.36 -30.74 6.19
N GLN A 12 -11.46 -31.46 6.34
CA GLN A 12 -11.71 -32.73 5.65
C GLN A 12 -11.80 -32.54 4.13
N PHE A 13 -12.43 -31.46 3.65
CA PHE A 13 -12.49 -31.13 2.23
C PHE A 13 -11.11 -30.83 1.66
N ILE A 14 -10.29 -30.09 2.41
CA ILE A 14 -8.92 -29.75 2.02
C ILE A 14 -8.02 -31.00 2.03
N GLN A 15 -8.12 -31.84 3.07
CA GLN A 15 -7.40 -33.11 3.16
C GLN A 15 -7.83 -34.09 2.06
N ALA A 16 -9.12 -34.14 1.72
CA ALA A 16 -9.65 -34.97 0.64
C ALA A 16 -9.16 -34.51 -0.76
N ARG A 17 -8.75 -33.26 -0.90
CA ARG A 17 -8.14 -32.71 -2.14
C ARG A 17 -6.63 -32.93 -2.21
N GLY A 18 -6.02 -33.56 -1.20
CA GLY A 18 -4.57 -33.83 -1.18
C GLY A 18 -3.72 -32.57 -0.99
N ILE A 19 -4.32 -31.49 -0.46
CA ILE A 19 -3.62 -30.24 -0.18
C ILE A 19 -2.75 -30.45 1.05
N ALA A 20 -1.49 -30.00 0.98
CA ALA A 20 -0.55 -30.17 2.07
C ALA A 20 -1.10 -29.52 3.36
N ASP A 21 -0.85 -30.13 4.51
CA ASP A 21 -1.41 -29.73 5.82
C ASP A 21 -1.13 -28.24 6.15
N GLU A 22 -0.05 -27.72 5.60
CA GLU A 22 0.38 -26.32 5.71
C GLU A 22 -0.43 -25.34 4.84
N GLN A 23 -0.68 -25.70 3.58
CA GLN A 23 -1.58 -24.96 2.68
C GLN A 23 -3.02 -25.04 3.21
N ALA A 24 -3.38 -26.15 3.83
CA ALA A 24 -4.70 -26.37 4.40
C ALA A 24 -5.02 -25.43 5.56
N ARG A 25 -4.06 -25.23 6.46
CA ARG A 25 -4.19 -24.29 7.58
C ARG A 25 -4.33 -22.86 7.10
N THR A 26 -3.65 -22.48 6.00
CA THR A 26 -3.83 -21.14 5.47
C THR A 26 -5.16 -20.95 4.76
N VAL A 27 -5.60 -21.91 3.93
CA VAL A 27 -6.92 -21.82 3.32
C VAL A 27 -8.02 -21.82 4.39
N LEU A 28 -7.85 -22.59 5.46
CA LEU A 28 -8.73 -22.55 6.63
C LEU A 28 -8.67 -21.19 7.33
N GLY A 29 -7.49 -20.60 7.53
CA GLY A 29 -7.32 -19.26 8.08
C GLY A 29 -8.02 -18.19 7.23
N ILE A 30 -7.86 -18.24 5.91
CA ILE A 30 -8.53 -17.37 4.94
C ILE A 30 -10.06 -17.58 4.96
N ALA A 31 -10.53 -18.82 4.99
CA ALA A 31 -11.96 -19.14 5.06
C ALA A 31 -12.57 -18.71 6.40
N LEU A 32 -11.83 -18.80 7.50
CA LEU A 32 -12.22 -18.31 8.81
C LEU A 32 -12.25 -16.77 8.84
N LEU A 33 -11.26 -16.09 8.22
CA LEU A 33 -11.25 -14.63 8.02
C LEU A 33 -12.46 -14.17 7.20
N ALA A 34 -12.82 -14.94 6.18
CA ALA A 34 -14.00 -14.70 5.35
C ALA A 34 -15.32 -15.10 6.02
N GLN A 35 -15.33 -15.65 7.24
CA GLN A 35 -16.56 -16.08 7.93
C GLN A 35 -16.83 -15.37 9.26
N LYS A 36 -15.86 -14.72 9.93
CA LYS A 36 -16.07 -14.12 11.26
C LYS A 36 -15.92 -12.59 11.31
N ASN A 37 -16.86 -11.95 12.01
CA ASN A 37 -16.58 -10.76 12.83
C ASN A 37 -16.00 -11.24 14.18
N GLU A 38 -14.73 -10.91 14.40
CA GLU A 38 -13.99 -10.80 15.67
C GLU A 38 -13.62 -12.07 16.49
N GLU A 39 -12.34 -12.09 16.90
CA GLU A 39 -11.72 -12.78 18.06
C GLU A 39 -11.73 -14.33 18.16
N PRO A 40 -11.11 -15.06 17.20
CA PRO A 40 -9.90 -15.83 17.57
C PRO A 40 -8.92 -16.03 16.37
N LEU A 41 -8.95 -15.12 15.40
CA LEU A 41 -8.29 -15.26 14.11
C LEU A 41 -6.80 -14.89 14.11
N LEU A 42 -6.43 -13.90 14.93
CA LEU A 42 -5.05 -13.41 15.04
C LEU A 42 -4.09 -14.51 15.55
N SER A 43 -4.53 -15.36 16.48
CA SER A 43 -3.69 -16.48 16.97
C SER A 43 -3.46 -17.57 15.93
N LEU A 44 -4.39 -17.76 14.98
CA LEU A 44 -4.23 -18.72 13.90
C LEU A 44 -3.28 -18.16 12.83
N ILE A 45 -3.40 -16.85 12.57
CA ILE A 45 -2.54 -16.05 11.70
C ILE A 45 -1.08 -16.02 12.20
N ASP A 46 -0.85 -15.77 13.49
CA ASP A 46 0.50 -15.71 14.06
C ASP A 46 1.19 -17.09 13.99
N SER A 47 0.40 -18.17 13.96
CA SER A 47 0.91 -19.53 13.73
C SER A 47 1.21 -19.85 12.26
N MET A 48 0.86 -18.97 11.33
CA MET A 48 1.02 -19.13 9.87
C MET A 48 2.22 -18.35 9.29
N GLU A 49 2.92 -17.54 10.09
CA GLU A 49 4.14 -16.82 9.66
C GLU A 49 5.27 -17.77 9.18
N SER A 50 5.18 -19.07 9.45
CA SER A 50 6.16 -20.07 8.99
C SER A 50 5.88 -20.65 7.60
N VAL A 51 4.76 -20.29 6.94
CA VAL A 51 4.27 -21.01 5.76
C VAL A 51 4.84 -20.47 4.45
N SER A 52 5.98 -21.02 4.04
CA SER A 52 6.65 -20.79 2.75
C SER A 52 6.04 -21.65 1.61
N ALA A 53 4.73 -21.93 1.64
CA ALA A 53 4.11 -22.82 0.67
C ALA A 53 3.41 -22.03 -0.45
N THR A 54 3.77 -22.33 -1.69
CA THR A 54 3.05 -21.93 -2.91
C THR A 54 1.57 -22.23 -2.75
N PHE A 55 0.71 -21.20 -2.79
CA PHE A 55 -0.74 -21.34 -2.63
C PHE A 55 -1.37 -22.14 -3.77
N ASP A 56 -2.18 -23.15 -3.42
CA ASP A 56 -2.98 -23.85 -4.42
C ASP A 56 -4.11 -22.92 -4.91
N THR A 57 -3.93 -22.47 -6.15
CA THR A 57 -4.63 -21.35 -6.80
C THR A 57 -6.16 -21.55 -6.91
N PRO A 58 -6.69 -22.74 -7.22
CA PRO A 58 -8.12 -22.91 -7.47
C PRO A 58 -8.97 -22.77 -6.21
N LEU A 59 -8.49 -23.29 -5.07
CA LEU A 59 -9.28 -23.33 -3.85
C LEU A 59 -9.45 -21.96 -3.21
N LEU A 60 -8.38 -21.15 -3.18
CA LEU A 60 -8.44 -19.76 -2.71
C LEU A 60 -9.45 -18.96 -3.53
N LEU A 61 -9.38 -19.04 -4.85
CA LEU A 61 -10.30 -18.33 -5.73
C LEU A 61 -11.74 -18.80 -5.58
N ASP A 62 -11.97 -20.10 -5.34
CA ASP A 62 -13.32 -20.63 -5.13
C ASP A 62 -13.94 -20.18 -3.80
N VAL A 63 -13.15 -20.10 -2.72
CA VAL A 63 -13.61 -19.54 -1.43
C VAL A 63 -13.87 -18.04 -1.56
N MET A 64 -13.02 -17.31 -2.29
CA MET A 64 -13.15 -15.85 -2.42
C MET A 64 -14.29 -15.43 -3.34
N LYS A 65 -14.82 -16.30 -4.21
CA LYS A 65 -16.00 -15.99 -5.05
C LYS A 65 -17.25 -15.65 -4.24
N THR A 66 -17.37 -16.15 -3.01
CA THR A 66 -18.52 -15.91 -2.14
C THR A 66 -18.22 -14.91 -1.02
N ALA A 67 -16.97 -14.43 -0.93
CA ALA A 67 -16.55 -13.46 0.06
C ALA A 67 -16.99 -12.04 -0.33
N SER A 68 -17.31 -11.22 0.68
CA SER A 68 -17.55 -9.78 0.49
C SER A 68 -16.27 -9.03 0.17
N ALA A 69 -16.39 -7.83 -0.44
CA ALA A 69 -15.25 -6.95 -0.73
C ALA A 69 -14.38 -6.66 0.50
N VAL A 70 -15.01 -6.46 1.67
CA VAL A 70 -14.34 -6.23 2.95
C VAL A 70 -13.46 -7.42 3.34
N GLN A 71 -13.98 -8.64 3.17
CA GLN A 71 -13.26 -9.85 3.53
C GLN A 71 -12.08 -10.08 2.60
N ILE A 72 -12.25 -9.86 1.29
CA ILE A 72 -11.16 -9.94 0.33
C ILE A 72 -10.08 -8.89 0.65
N ALA A 73 -10.47 -7.64 0.92
CA ALA A 73 -9.53 -6.57 1.27
C ALA A 73 -8.70 -6.91 2.54
N ARG A 74 -9.33 -7.49 3.57
CA ARG A 74 -8.64 -7.95 4.78
C ARG A 74 -7.65 -9.08 4.50
N VAL A 75 -8.02 -10.05 3.68
CA VAL A 75 -7.12 -11.15 3.28
C VAL A 75 -5.93 -10.62 2.50
N LEU A 76 -6.15 -9.67 1.59
CA LEU A 76 -5.07 -9.06 0.81
C LEU A 76 -4.13 -8.18 1.66
N TRP A 77 -4.65 -7.49 2.68
CA TRP A 77 -3.83 -6.70 3.61
C TRP A 77 -3.00 -7.56 4.56
N HIS A 78 -3.44 -8.78 4.81
CA HIS A 78 -2.74 -9.72 5.66
C HIS A 78 -1.37 -10.10 5.06
N PRO A 79 -0.32 -10.41 5.86
CA PRO A 79 0.96 -10.91 5.32
C PRO A 79 0.85 -12.04 4.29
N VAL A 80 -0.17 -12.89 4.43
CA VAL A 80 -0.51 -13.94 3.45
C VAL A 80 -0.74 -13.39 2.04
N GLY A 81 -1.32 -12.19 1.91
CA GLY A 81 -1.51 -11.51 0.64
C GLY A 81 -0.20 -11.26 -0.12
N LEU A 82 0.92 -11.07 0.58
CA LEU A 82 2.24 -10.89 -0.02
C LEU A 82 2.84 -12.18 -0.60
N HIS A 83 2.31 -13.34 -0.21
CA HIS A 83 2.73 -14.64 -0.73
C HIS A 83 1.91 -15.12 -1.94
N LEU A 84 0.91 -14.35 -2.35
CA LEU A 84 0.15 -14.61 -3.56
C LEU A 84 1.00 -14.37 -4.81
N SER A 85 0.76 -15.15 -5.86
CA SER A 85 1.29 -14.80 -7.18
C SER A 85 0.64 -13.51 -7.69
N VAL A 86 1.31 -12.79 -8.59
CA VAL A 86 0.78 -11.56 -9.21
C VAL A 86 -0.63 -11.76 -9.76
N VAL A 87 -0.84 -12.86 -10.50
CA VAL A 87 -2.15 -13.18 -11.11
C VAL A 87 -3.23 -13.43 -10.06
N GLN A 88 -2.87 -14.06 -8.93
CA GLN A 88 -3.82 -14.30 -7.83
C GLN A 88 -4.21 -13.00 -7.14
N PHE A 89 -3.22 -12.19 -6.78
CA PHE A 89 -3.42 -10.93 -6.10
C PHE A 89 -4.28 -9.99 -6.96
N GLU A 90 -3.89 -9.79 -8.23
CA GLU A 90 -4.59 -8.91 -9.16
C GLU A 90 -6.05 -9.34 -9.38
N ARG A 91 -6.29 -10.65 -9.51
CA ARG A 91 -7.65 -11.17 -9.67
C ARG A 91 -8.54 -10.93 -8.44
N LEU A 92 -8.01 -11.14 -7.24
CA LEU A 92 -8.74 -10.87 -6.00
C LEU A 92 -8.95 -9.37 -5.79
N TYR A 93 -7.96 -8.57 -6.11
CA TYR A 93 -8.03 -7.12 -6.06
C TYR A 93 -9.16 -6.59 -6.95
N HIS A 94 -9.23 -7.02 -8.22
CA HIS A 94 -10.31 -6.63 -9.12
C HIS A 94 -11.68 -7.13 -8.67
N LEU A 95 -11.77 -8.37 -8.17
CA LEU A 95 -13.02 -8.90 -7.64
C LEU A 95 -13.58 -8.04 -6.49
N ALA A 96 -12.70 -7.62 -5.57
CA ALA A 96 -13.09 -6.75 -4.46
C ALA A 96 -13.43 -5.33 -4.92
N LEU A 97 -12.72 -4.80 -5.91
CA LEU A 97 -12.94 -3.47 -6.45
C LEU A 97 -14.27 -3.36 -7.20
N ASP A 98 -14.60 -4.36 -8.02
CA ASP A 98 -15.84 -4.42 -8.79
C ASP A 98 -17.09 -4.54 -7.90
N ALA A 99 -16.94 -5.15 -6.72
CA ALA A 99 -17.98 -5.22 -5.71
C ALA A 99 -18.28 -3.87 -5.02
N SER A 100 -17.68 -2.77 -5.49
CA SER A 100 -17.91 -1.37 -5.09
C SER A 100 -17.66 -1.11 -3.59
N PRO A 101 -16.38 -1.01 -3.18
CA PRO A 101 -16.04 -0.78 -1.78
C PRO A 101 -16.44 0.63 -1.30
N ASP A 102 -16.93 0.70 -0.06
CA ASP A 102 -16.98 1.94 0.70
C ASP A 102 -15.55 2.50 0.94
N ASP A 103 -15.44 3.74 1.42
CA ASP A 103 -14.14 4.39 1.60
C ASP A 103 -13.21 3.63 2.56
N SER A 104 -13.77 2.98 3.58
CA SER A 104 -13.01 2.17 4.55
C SER A 104 -12.39 0.94 3.89
N THR A 105 -13.16 0.27 3.05
CA THR A 105 -12.73 -0.92 2.31
C THR A 105 -11.78 -0.55 1.18
N LEU A 106 -12.00 0.60 0.53
CA LEU A 106 -11.11 1.10 -0.51
C LEU A 106 -9.72 1.42 0.05
N TYR A 107 -9.66 2.07 1.22
CA TYR A 107 -8.40 2.32 1.92
C TYR A 107 -7.62 1.02 2.15
N GLN A 108 -8.29 -0.02 2.64
CA GLN A 108 -7.68 -1.34 2.82
C GLN A 108 -7.24 -1.93 1.48
N LEU A 109 -8.13 -2.00 0.51
CA LEU A 109 -7.81 -2.64 -0.76
C LEU A 109 -6.62 -1.99 -1.47
N VAL A 110 -6.55 -0.66 -1.47
CA VAL A 110 -5.45 0.07 -2.10
C VAL A 110 -4.15 -0.07 -1.30
N GLY A 111 -4.19 0.02 0.03
CA GLY A 111 -2.95 -0.12 0.80
C GLY A 111 -2.38 -1.54 0.76
N ALA A 112 -3.22 -2.58 0.69
CA ALA A 112 -2.77 -3.94 0.39
C ALA A 112 -2.04 -4.01 -0.96
N ALA A 113 -2.60 -3.36 -1.98
CA ALA A 113 -1.97 -3.30 -3.30
C ALA A 113 -0.66 -2.49 -3.30
N VAL A 114 -0.58 -1.41 -2.53
CA VAL A 114 0.67 -0.65 -2.31
C VAL A 114 1.73 -1.56 -1.73
N ASP A 115 1.44 -2.28 -0.64
CA ASP A 115 2.42 -3.16 0.01
C ASP A 115 2.84 -4.29 -0.94
N PHE A 116 1.90 -4.91 -1.65
CA PHE A 116 2.20 -5.93 -2.66
C PHE A 116 3.11 -5.39 -3.77
N LEU A 117 2.81 -4.22 -4.33
CA LEU A 117 3.58 -3.62 -5.42
C LEU A 117 4.98 -3.13 -5.01
N ARG A 118 5.26 -3.01 -3.70
CA ARG A 118 6.64 -2.80 -3.21
C ARG A 118 7.51 -4.03 -3.41
N PHE A 119 6.95 -5.23 -3.23
CA PHE A 119 7.65 -6.50 -3.46
C PHE A 119 7.56 -6.96 -4.92
N HIS A 120 6.56 -6.49 -5.67
CA HIS A 120 6.35 -6.80 -7.07
C HIS A 120 6.24 -5.53 -7.95
N PRO A 121 7.33 -4.75 -8.11
CA PRO A 121 7.29 -3.50 -8.86
C PRO A 121 6.82 -3.71 -10.31
N GLY A 122 5.83 -2.93 -10.73
CA GLY A 122 5.32 -2.95 -12.10
C GLY A 122 4.42 -4.15 -12.43
N ALA A 123 4.03 -4.96 -11.45
CA ALA A 123 3.12 -6.09 -11.66
C ALA A 123 1.77 -5.66 -12.27
N PHE A 124 1.21 -4.55 -11.77
CA PHE A 124 0.07 -3.85 -12.35
C PHE A 124 0.10 -2.38 -11.91
N LEU A 125 -0.80 -1.56 -12.46
CA LEU A 125 -0.92 -0.13 -12.13
C LEU A 125 -2.23 0.15 -11.41
N LEU A 126 -2.15 0.97 -10.36
CA LEU A 126 -3.32 1.42 -9.64
C LEU A 126 -4.09 2.48 -10.45
N PRO A 127 -5.42 2.36 -10.58
CA PRO A 127 -6.23 3.38 -11.24
C PRO A 127 -6.14 4.74 -10.52
N SER A 128 -5.78 5.79 -11.25
CA SER A 128 -5.53 7.13 -10.70
C SER A 128 -6.76 7.75 -10.01
N HIS A 129 -7.98 7.42 -10.46
CA HIS A 129 -9.21 7.90 -9.83
C HIS A 129 -9.42 7.35 -8.42
N LEU A 130 -8.97 6.11 -8.12
CA LEU A 130 -9.03 5.55 -6.77
C LEU A 130 -8.05 6.26 -5.84
N VAL A 131 -6.84 6.52 -6.34
CA VAL A 131 -5.82 7.28 -5.62
C VAL A 131 -6.35 8.68 -5.30
N SER A 132 -6.97 9.35 -6.27
CA SER A 132 -7.57 10.67 -6.09
C SER A 132 -8.66 10.67 -5.01
N ARG A 133 -9.56 9.68 -5.04
CA ARG A 133 -10.61 9.51 -4.01
C ARG A 133 -10.03 9.36 -2.61
N LEU A 134 -8.96 8.59 -2.45
CA LEU A 134 -8.28 8.43 -1.15
C LEU A 134 -7.58 9.70 -0.69
N LEU A 135 -6.96 10.42 -1.61
CA LEU A 135 -6.29 11.70 -1.36
C LEU A 135 -7.25 12.83 -0.97
N GLU A 136 -8.53 12.73 -1.36
CA GLU A 136 -9.61 13.66 -1.01
C GLU A 136 -10.36 13.27 0.28
N SER A 137 -10.02 12.11 0.86
CA SER A 137 -10.69 11.61 2.06
C SER A 137 -10.48 12.53 3.27
N PRO A 138 -11.51 12.71 4.12
CA PRO A 138 -11.35 13.40 5.40
C PRO A 138 -10.46 12.61 6.37
N HIS A 139 -10.31 11.31 6.17
CA HIS A 139 -9.51 10.43 7.03
C HIS A 139 -8.03 10.45 6.66
N THR A 140 -7.19 10.74 7.65
CA THR A 140 -5.73 10.81 7.48
C THR A 140 -5.14 9.51 6.96
N ASP A 141 -5.59 8.36 7.47
CA ASP A 141 -5.09 7.04 7.03
C ASP A 141 -5.36 6.81 5.53
N SER A 142 -6.56 7.16 5.05
CA SER A 142 -6.89 7.13 3.63
C SER A 142 -5.97 8.00 2.81
N ARG A 143 -5.70 9.24 3.24
CA ARG A 143 -4.78 10.14 2.55
C ARG A 143 -3.34 9.59 2.53
N ILE A 144 -2.89 8.97 3.63
CA ILE A 144 -1.56 8.35 3.71
C ILE A 144 -1.43 7.23 2.67
N VAL A 145 -2.41 6.35 2.58
CA VAL A 145 -2.40 5.28 1.56
C VAL A 145 -2.50 5.86 0.15
N GLY A 146 -3.36 6.86 -0.06
CA GLY A 146 -3.43 7.59 -1.33
C GLY A 146 -2.05 8.15 -1.74
N MET A 147 -1.33 8.76 -0.81
CA MET A 147 0.02 9.29 -1.08
C MET A 147 1.01 8.20 -1.48
N LYS A 148 1.01 7.05 -0.79
CA LYS A 148 1.88 5.91 -1.16
C LYS A 148 1.49 5.30 -2.51
N ALA A 149 0.20 5.28 -2.82
CA ALA A 149 -0.33 4.71 -4.06
C ALA A 149 0.04 5.52 -5.32
N LEU A 150 0.35 6.82 -5.18
CA LEU A 150 0.80 7.66 -6.31
C LEU A 150 1.97 7.03 -7.06
N ALA A 151 2.93 6.48 -6.33
CA ALA A 151 4.14 5.85 -6.86
C ALA A 151 3.87 4.57 -7.68
N HIS A 152 2.65 4.05 -7.64
CA HIS A 152 2.20 2.84 -8.32
C HIS A 152 1.01 3.11 -9.27
N SER A 153 0.73 4.38 -9.55
CA SER A 153 -0.39 4.82 -10.38
C SER A 153 0.07 5.56 -11.63
N GLN A 154 -0.81 5.67 -12.63
CA GLN A 154 -0.55 6.48 -13.83
C GLN A 154 -0.79 7.97 -13.55
N VAL A 155 0.12 8.58 -12.80
CA VAL A 155 0.13 10.01 -12.53
C VAL A 155 1.38 10.66 -13.10
N SER A 156 1.26 11.94 -13.49
CA SER A 156 2.41 12.69 -13.98
C SER A 156 3.36 13.04 -12.81
N PRO A 157 4.66 13.23 -13.08
CA PRO A 157 5.61 13.68 -12.06
C PRO A 157 5.18 14.98 -11.39
N GLU A 158 4.59 15.91 -12.15
CA GLU A 158 4.13 17.20 -11.65
C GLU A 158 2.96 17.03 -10.67
N TYR A 159 1.98 16.17 -11.00
CA TYR A 159 0.86 15.89 -10.12
C TYR A 159 1.32 15.20 -8.82
N TYR A 160 2.28 14.27 -8.92
CA TYR A 160 2.85 13.62 -7.75
C TYR A 160 3.53 14.65 -6.82
N VAL A 161 4.34 15.55 -7.37
CA VAL A 161 5.00 16.62 -6.61
C VAL A 161 4.00 17.61 -6.03
N GLU A 162 2.93 17.93 -6.76
CA GLU A 162 1.84 18.77 -6.24
C GLU A 162 1.19 18.14 -5.01
N CYS A 163 0.95 16.84 -5.02
CA CYS A 163 0.42 16.12 -3.86
C CYS A 163 1.39 16.16 -2.68
N ILE A 164 2.69 15.96 -2.91
CA ILE A 164 3.74 16.11 -1.89
C ILE A 164 3.71 17.52 -1.29
N LEU A 165 3.70 18.56 -2.13
CA LEU A 165 3.65 19.95 -1.69
C LEU A 165 2.42 20.26 -0.85
N ARG A 166 1.25 19.71 -1.22
CA ARG A 166 0.02 19.85 -0.44
C ARG A 166 0.16 19.23 0.95
N CYS A 167 0.74 18.04 1.05
CA CYS A 167 1.04 17.36 2.31
C CYS A 167 2.01 18.17 3.19
N LEU A 168 3.14 18.63 2.64
CA LEU A 168 4.14 19.41 3.38
C LEU A 168 3.61 20.76 3.90
N ARG A 169 2.59 21.32 3.24
CA ARG A 169 1.93 22.58 3.61
C ARG A 169 0.69 22.38 4.49
N SER A 170 0.31 21.14 4.76
CA SER A 170 -0.87 20.82 5.58
C SER A 170 -0.66 21.30 7.03
N SER A 171 -1.76 21.65 7.70
CA SER A 171 -1.77 21.86 9.16
C SER A 171 -1.84 20.55 9.93
N ASN A 172 -2.09 19.43 9.26
CA ASN A 172 -2.09 18.10 9.87
C ASN A 172 -0.66 17.55 9.88
N GLU A 173 -0.20 17.12 11.05
CA GLU A 173 1.17 16.67 11.26
C GLU A 173 1.48 15.37 10.50
N SER A 174 0.53 14.42 10.49
CA SER A 174 0.69 13.16 9.75
C SER A 174 0.73 13.36 8.23
N ASP A 175 0.00 14.36 7.71
CA ASP A 175 0.09 14.74 6.31
C ASP A 175 1.50 15.28 5.99
N LYS A 176 2.12 16.06 6.88
CA LYS A 176 3.51 16.52 6.69
C LYS A 176 4.48 15.34 6.71
N ASP A 177 4.31 14.40 7.64
CA ASP A 177 5.17 13.22 7.77
C ASP A 177 5.12 12.35 6.51
N ILE A 178 3.92 12.07 5.98
CA ILE A 178 3.82 11.29 4.74
C ILE A 178 4.35 12.09 3.54
N GLY A 179 4.19 13.41 3.51
CA GLY A 179 4.78 14.28 2.49
C GLY A 179 6.31 14.20 2.50
N LEU A 180 6.94 14.25 3.67
CA LEU A 180 8.39 14.07 3.81
C LEU A 180 8.82 12.68 3.39
N HIS A 181 8.10 11.64 3.81
CA HIS A 181 8.41 10.26 3.42
C HIS A 181 8.36 10.08 1.89
N GLN A 182 7.30 10.55 1.22
CA GLN A 182 7.20 10.46 -0.24
C GLN A 182 8.25 11.32 -0.95
N LEU A 183 8.67 12.45 -0.38
CA LEU A 183 9.78 13.23 -0.91
C LEU A 183 11.10 12.44 -0.82
N GLY A 184 11.36 11.75 0.30
CA GLY A 184 12.51 10.86 0.44
C GLY A 184 12.51 9.78 -0.64
N GLU A 185 11.38 9.07 -0.79
CA GLU A 185 11.19 8.07 -1.85
C GLU A 185 11.40 8.67 -3.24
N LEU A 186 10.93 9.89 -3.52
CA LEU A 186 11.15 10.57 -4.81
C LEU A 186 12.63 10.90 -5.06
N ILE A 187 13.37 11.27 -4.02
CA ILE A 187 14.81 11.56 -4.12
C ILE A 187 15.60 10.26 -4.33
N ASP A 188 15.21 9.18 -3.67
CA ASP A 188 15.92 7.90 -3.68
C ASP A 188 15.57 7.03 -4.90
N ARG A 189 14.29 6.95 -5.28
CA ARG A 189 13.81 6.12 -6.40
C ARG A 189 14.34 6.65 -7.72
N ASP A 190 14.93 5.75 -8.51
CA ASP A 190 15.59 6.03 -9.80
C ASP A 190 16.62 7.16 -9.77
N HIS A 191 17.27 7.39 -8.61
CA HIS A 191 18.24 8.47 -8.42
C HIS A 191 17.67 9.86 -8.77
N GLY A 192 16.37 10.10 -8.59
CA GLY A 192 15.77 11.42 -8.78
C GLY A 192 15.60 11.85 -10.24
N LYS A 193 15.59 10.92 -11.20
CA LYS A 193 15.23 11.22 -12.60
C LYS A 193 13.90 11.95 -12.73
N LEU A 194 12.93 11.64 -11.87
CA LEU A 194 11.65 12.33 -11.83
C LEU A 194 11.80 13.82 -11.45
N LEU A 195 12.79 14.17 -10.63
CA LEU A 195 13.08 15.57 -10.29
C LEU A 195 13.67 16.33 -11.49
N GLU A 196 14.41 15.65 -12.36
CA GLU A 196 14.98 16.25 -13.58
C GLU A 196 13.90 16.59 -14.61
N MET A 197 12.74 15.92 -14.55
CA MET A 197 11.58 16.21 -15.39
C MET A 197 10.78 17.42 -14.92
N LEU A 198 11.04 17.92 -13.71
CA LEU A 198 10.31 19.05 -13.15
C LEU A 198 10.89 20.39 -13.63
N ASP A 199 10.01 21.36 -13.80
CA ASP A 199 10.45 22.74 -14.01
C ASP A 199 11.11 23.33 -12.75
N SER A 200 11.86 24.41 -12.97
CA SER A 200 12.59 25.09 -11.89
C SER A 200 11.66 25.69 -10.83
N ASP A 201 10.41 26.02 -11.17
CA ASP A 201 9.44 26.56 -10.21
C ASP A 201 8.99 25.47 -9.22
N ARG A 202 8.67 24.26 -9.68
CA ARG A 202 8.30 23.12 -8.83
C ARG A 202 9.42 22.72 -7.89
N ILE A 203 10.66 22.71 -8.37
CA ILE A 203 11.84 22.48 -7.53
C ILE A 203 11.94 23.58 -6.45
N GLN A 204 11.80 24.86 -6.81
CA GLN A 204 11.80 25.96 -5.84
C GLN A 204 10.65 25.86 -4.83
N GLN A 205 9.47 25.43 -5.26
CA GLN A 205 8.33 25.21 -4.38
C GLN A 205 8.62 24.12 -3.34
N LEU A 206 9.30 23.04 -3.72
CA LEU A 206 9.76 21.99 -2.80
C LEU A 206 10.76 22.56 -1.80
N TYR A 207 11.77 23.32 -2.25
CA TYR A 207 12.72 23.98 -1.35
C TYR A 207 12.05 24.89 -0.32
N ARG A 208 11.06 25.69 -0.74
CA ARG A 208 10.32 26.58 0.17
C ARG A 208 9.51 25.78 1.18
N ALA A 209 8.81 24.72 0.74
CA ALA A 209 8.02 23.86 1.61
C ALA A 209 8.89 23.16 2.66
N ILE A 210 10.01 22.58 2.25
CA ILE A 210 10.97 21.92 3.17
C ILE A 210 11.63 22.95 4.09
N GLY A 211 11.97 24.13 3.57
CA GLY A 211 12.53 25.23 4.35
C GLY A 211 11.61 25.70 5.47
N ALA A 212 10.29 25.68 5.26
CA ALA A 212 9.32 25.99 6.31
C ALA A 212 9.35 24.95 7.45
N LEU A 213 9.53 23.67 7.11
CA LEU A 213 9.59 22.56 8.08
C LEU A 213 10.89 22.53 8.89
N MET A 214 11.92 23.29 8.51
CA MET A 214 13.14 23.42 9.33
C MET A 214 12.91 24.16 10.66
N ASN A 215 11.78 24.88 10.78
CA ASN A 215 11.37 25.53 12.02
C ASN A 215 10.16 24.83 12.68
N ASP A 216 9.86 23.58 12.27
CA ASP A 216 8.75 22.82 12.85
C ASP A 216 9.00 22.54 14.36
N ALA A 217 7.92 22.38 15.13
CA ALA A 217 8.02 22.10 16.55
C ALA A 217 8.64 20.70 16.81
N ASP A 218 8.45 19.79 15.87
CA ASP A 218 8.95 18.42 15.94
C ASP A 218 10.41 18.31 15.46
N GLU A 219 11.27 17.79 16.34
CA GLU A 219 12.71 17.65 16.06
C GLU A 219 13.01 16.66 14.94
N THR A 220 12.26 15.55 14.88
CA THR A 220 12.44 14.53 13.84
C THR A 220 12.10 15.10 12.48
N ARG A 221 10.98 15.83 12.34
CA ARG A 221 10.62 16.50 11.08
C ARG A 221 11.64 17.56 10.68
N ARG A 222 12.13 18.38 11.61
CA ARG A 222 13.19 19.35 11.32
C ARG A 222 14.45 18.68 10.78
N SER A 223 14.89 17.60 11.42
CA SER A 223 16.08 16.84 11.03
C SER A 223 15.92 16.20 9.64
N THR A 224 14.77 15.57 9.39
CA THR A 224 14.43 14.97 8.10
C THR A 224 14.35 16.03 6.99
N ALA A 225 13.70 17.17 7.25
CA ALA A 225 13.63 18.29 6.33
C ALA A 225 15.03 18.84 5.98
N ALA A 226 15.91 18.99 6.97
CA ALA A 226 17.29 19.42 6.75
C ALA A 226 18.06 18.43 5.85
N THR A 227 17.87 17.12 6.08
CA THR A 227 18.46 16.06 5.26
C THR A 227 18.02 16.15 3.81
N TYR A 228 16.71 16.17 3.54
CA TYR A 228 16.18 16.21 2.18
C TYR A 228 16.50 17.52 1.46
N ARG A 229 16.54 18.65 2.18
CA ARG A 229 17.01 19.93 1.60
C ARG A 229 18.45 19.82 1.08
N ASN A 230 19.34 19.18 1.84
CA ASN A 230 20.73 18.98 1.42
C ASN A 230 20.84 18.02 0.23
N MET A 231 20.01 16.97 0.19
CA MET A 231 19.99 16.02 -0.93
C MET A 231 19.51 16.68 -2.22
N LEU A 232 18.43 17.48 -2.16
CA LEU A 232 17.96 18.26 -3.30
C LEU A 232 19.04 19.24 -3.80
N ALA A 233 19.78 19.89 -2.89
CA ALA A 233 20.84 20.85 -3.25
C ALA A 233 21.96 20.19 -4.04
N ARG A 234 22.37 18.99 -3.64
CA ARG A 234 23.40 18.24 -4.35
C ARG A 234 22.98 17.85 -5.77
N LYS A 235 21.70 17.53 -5.98
CA LYS A 235 21.18 17.19 -7.32
C LYS A 235 21.00 18.42 -8.21
N GLY A 236 20.52 19.54 -7.67
CA GLY A 236 20.44 20.80 -8.41
C GLY A 236 21.82 21.36 -8.82
N CYS A 237 22.86 21.15 -8.01
CA CYS A 237 24.23 21.56 -8.35
C CYS A 237 24.90 20.66 -9.40
N GLY A 238 24.46 19.41 -9.56
CA GLY A 238 24.97 18.49 -10.59
C GLY A 238 24.61 18.90 -12.02
N GLN A 239 23.56 19.71 -12.21
CA GLN A 239 23.13 20.21 -13.52
C GLN A 239 23.89 21.49 -13.97
N ASN A 240 24.64 22.14 -13.08
CA ASN A 240 25.42 23.34 -13.40
C ASN A 240 26.94 23.06 -13.54
N ALA A 241 27.38 21.82 -13.36
CA ALA A 241 28.80 21.47 -13.41
C ALA A 241 29.34 21.24 -14.84
N ASP A 242 28.48 21.06 -15.84
CA ASP A 242 28.85 20.92 -17.25
C ASP A 242 28.76 22.24 -18.04
N GLY A 243 28.65 23.37 -17.33
CA GLY A 243 28.45 24.71 -17.90
C GLY A 243 29.46 25.76 -17.44
N CYS A 244 30.68 25.36 -17.09
CA CYS A 244 31.83 26.26 -16.88
C CYS A 244 32.97 25.90 -17.82
#